data_AF-A0A078QYY7-F1
#
_entry.id   AF-A0A078QYY7-F1
#
_cell.length_a   1.000
_cell.length_b   1.000
_cell.length_c   1.000
_cell.angle_alpha   90.00
_cell.angle_beta   90.00
_cell.angle_gamma   90.00
#
_symmetry.space_group_name_H-M   'P 1'
#
loop_
_entity.id
_entity.type
_entity.pdbx_description
1 polymer ?
#
loop_
_entity_poly.entity_id
_entity_poly.type
_entity_poly.pdbx_seq_one_letter_code
_entity_poly.pdbx_strand_id
1 'polypeptide(L)'
;MEDEAKLMRDKLTERFDRMMKVLFRQEGANLEIGILASEEAQDFIEAHSSVLNGSFRKVEMSETMRKRLERSNYVFSGLKTFHELNEAFPSLLDENGNRKTFERFLNDVRKIDETYNSNYLRAEFTFVQASAEMAAKWERFMQDGDRYYLQYRTAGDAKVRPTHAEMAGITLPASDPFWAEFYPPNGWGCRCSVVQVRKSKYPPTDHEEAMARGKSALEVDKKGMFRFNAGMEQKTMPDYNPYTIKRCKDCDMNNGNMKLVFVPENELCAACKLVRTLANADAKQIKKQAKPLQETVITNNEFPFPVNISKRTLQEWTNQPYKFYHEKNLMLLDIKNVFAKAKYLGTADNHKGIPHLIQSHIFEIEVRGEKALIIVREYDWHEYTLHSLSEGGELYKHIKKKE
;
A
#
# COMPACT_ATOMS: atom_id res chain seq x y z
N MET A 1 1.68 13.95 17.44
CA MET A 1 1.56 14.18 15.98
C MET A 1 2.81 14.83 15.39
N GLU A 2 3.25 16.01 15.85
CA GLU A 2 4.45 16.66 15.28
C GLU A 2 5.76 15.93 15.60
N ASP A 3 5.90 15.43 16.84
CA ASP A 3 7.05 14.60 17.26
C ASP A 3 7.10 13.23 16.55
N GLU A 4 5.95 12.61 16.29
CA GLU A 4 5.86 11.35 15.56
C GLU A 4 6.22 11.52 14.08
N ALA A 5 5.75 12.62 13.45
CA ALA A 5 6.10 12.94 12.07
C ALA A 5 7.61 13.23 11.93
N LYS A 6 8.19 13.93 12.91
CA LYS A 6 9.64 14.15 12.98
C LYS A 6 10.40 12.83 13.13
N LEU A 7 10.03 12.00 14.10
CA LEU A 7 10.65 10.69 14.32
C LEU A 7 10.58 9.78 13.08
N MET A 8 9.47 9.79 12.35
CA MET A 8 9.34 9.01 11.11
C MET A 8 10.22 9.53 9.99
N ARG A 9 10.41 10.85 9.86
CA ARG A 9 11.36 11.45 8.91
C ARG A 9 12.80 11.10 9.26
N ASP A 10 13.19 11.25 10.53
CA ASP A 10 14.54 10.93 10.99
C ASP A 10 14.89 9.46 10.69
N LYS A 11 13.93 8.55 10.89
CA LYS A 11 14.05 7.12 10.52
C LYS A 11 14.10 6.85 9.02
N LEU A 12 13.54 7.71 8.17
CA LEU A 12 13.66 7.60 6.72
C LEU A 12 15.02 8.08 6.26
N THR A 13 15.49 9.21 6.79
CA THR A 13 16.83 9.76 6.50
C THR A 13 17.93 8.79 6.91
N GLU A 14 17.84 8.14 8.08
CA GLU A 14 18.82 7.10 8.47
C GLU A 14 18.88 5.95 7.44
N ARG A 15 17.72 5.50 6.95
CA ARG A 15 17.63 4.43 5.95
C ARG A 15 18.14 4.87 4.58
N PHE A 16 17.85 6.11 4.20
CA PHE A 16 18.41 6.72 3.01
C PHE A 16 19.94 6.72 3.07
N ASP A 17 20.53 7.18 4.17
CA ASP A 17 21.99 7.19 4.36
C ASP A 17 22.59 5.77 4.28
N ARG A 18 21.90 4.75 4.79
CA ARG A 18 22.31 3.34 4.64
C ARG A 18 22.24 2.86 3.19
N MET A 19 21.15 3.16 2.50
CA MET A 19 21.00 2.82 1.08
C MET A 19 22.08 3.53 0.22
N MET A 20 22.39 4.79 0.51
CA MET A 20 23.45 5.54 -0.16
C MET A 20 24.85 4.91 0.06
N LYS A 21 25.09 4.22 1.18
CA LYS A 21 26.34 3.44 1.36
C LYS A 21 26.44 2.27 0.39
N VAL A 22 25.32 1.62 0.05
CA VAL A 22 25.29 0.54 -0.96
C VAL A 22 25.52 1.12 -2.35
N LEU A 23 24.85 2.23 -2.68
CA LEU A 23 25.07 2.95 -3.94
C LEU A 23 26.54 3.38 -4.08
N PHE A 24 27.14 3.90 -3.01
CA PHE A 24 28.54 4.33 -3.01
C PHE A 24 29.52 3.20 -3.35
N ARG A 25 29.17 1.94 -3.05
CA ARG A 25 30.00 0.77 -3.35
C ARG A 25 29.85 0.27 -4.78
N GLN A 26 28.83 0.71 -5.53
CA GLN A 26 28.68 0.28 -6.91
C GLN A 26 29.88 0.68 -7.77
N GLU A 27 30.17 -0.18 -8.73
CA GLU A 27 31.23 0.01 -9.71
C GLU A 27 30.61 -0.10 -11.11
N GLY A 28 31.20 0.59 -12.09
CA GLY A 28 30.70 0.60 -13.46
C GLY A 28 30.07 1.93 -13.86
N ALA A 29 29.74 2.02 -15.15
CA ALA A 29 29.28 3.27 -15.78
C ALA A 29 27.77 3.51 -15.67
N ASN A 30 26.99 2.50 -15.24
CA ASN A 30 25.54 2.57 -15.14
C ASN A 30 25.06 2.02 -13.78
N LEU A 31 23.90 2.49 -13.31
CA LEU A 31 23.26 2.01 -12.08
C LEU A 31 22.81 0.55 -12.25
N GLU A 32 23.37 -0.37 -11.46
CA GLU A 32 22.91 -1.75 -11.49
C GLU A 32 21.55 -1.88 -10.79
N ILE A 33 20.50 -2.23 -11.54
CA ILE A 33 19.12 -2.37 -11.05
C ILE A 33 18.99 -3.35 -9.89
N GLY A 34 19.88 -4.35 -9.81
CA GLY A 34 19.93 -5.33 -8.73
C GLY A 34 20.08 -4.72 -7.33
N ILE A 35 20.57 -3.48 -7.22
CA ILE A 35 20.65 -2.74 -5.95
C ILE A 35 19.31 -2.63 -5.23
N LEU A 36 18.19 -2.59 -5.97
CA LEU A 36 16.86 -2.53 -5.39
C LEU A 36 16.53 -3.79 -4.56
N ALA A 37 17.23 -4.90 -4.78
CA ALA A 37 17.09 -6.12 -4.00
C ALA A 37 18.08 -6.21 -2.81
N SER A 38 18.94 -5.20 -2.60
CA SER A 38 19.78 -5.13 -1.39
C SER A 38 18.95 -4.94 -0.13
N GLU A 39 19.46 -5.41 1.01
CA GLU A 39 18.80 -5.28 2.30
C GLU A 39 18.50 -3.81 2.63
N GLU A 40 19.46 -2.92 2.38
CA GLU A 40 19.34 -1.49 2.69
C GLU A 40 18.31 -0.79 1.79
N ALA A 41 18.27 -1.12 0.49
CA ALA A 41 17.25 -0.59 -0.40
C ALA A 41 15.86 -1.13 -0.04
N GLN A 42 15.74 -2.41 0.32
CA GLN A 42 14.47 -2.99 0.76
C GLN A 42 13.96 -2.35 2.05
N ASP A 43 14.81 -2.18 3.07
CA ASP A 43 14.41 -1.54 4.32
C ASP A 43 13.97 -0.08 4.09
N PHE A 44 14.61 0.64 3.16
CA PHE A 44 14.16 1.97 2.76
C PHE A 44 12.80 1.97 2.04
N ILE A 45 12.62 1.10 1.04
CA ILE A 45 11.36 0.93 0.29
C ILE A 45 10.21 0.59 1.24
N GLU A 46 10.45 -0.34 2.17
CA GLU A 46 9.45 -0.78 3.15
C GLU A 46 9.12 0.32 4.15
N ALA A 47 10.11 1.06 4.64
CA ALA A 47 9.87 2.19 5.53
C ALA A 47 9.03 3.27 4.87
N HIS A 48 9.35 3.64 3.63
CA HIS A 48 8.58 4.61 2.86
C HIS A 48 7.13 4.12 2.61
N SER A 49 6.99 2.88 2.15
CA SER A 49 5.68 2.24 1.96
C SER A 49 4.86 2.20 3.25
N SER A 50 5.50 1.90 4.38
CA SER A 50 4.89 1.85 5.71
C SER A 50 4.34 3.20 6.16
N VAL A 51 5.06 4.29 5.86
CA VAL A 51 4.57 5.67 6.07
C VAL A 51 3.28 5.90 5.27
N LEU A 52 3.28 5.57 3.98
CA LEU A 52 2.10 5.75 3.12
C LEU A 52 0.92 4.88 3.56
N ASN A 53 1.17 3.63 3.97
CA ASN A 53 0.15 2.71 4.49
C ASN A 53 -0.50 3.24 5.78
N GLY A 54 0.29 3.93 6.61
CA GLY A 54 -0.19 4.59 7.82
C GLY A 54 -1.36 5.55 7.56
N SER A 55 -1.43 6.17 6.38
CA SER A 55 -2.43 7.18 6.04
C SER A 55 -3.87 6.65 5.97
N PHE A 56 -4.07 5.36 5.73
CA PHE A 56 -5.40 4.75 5.59
C PHE A 56 -5.64 3.56 6.53
N ARG A 57 -4.84 3.40 7.60
CA ARG A 57 -5.06 2.35 8.62
C ARG A 57 -6.50 2.34 9.17
N LYS A 58 -7.07 3.53 9.38
CA LYS A 58 -8.41 3.72 9.95
C LYS A 58 -9.54 3.74 8.92
N VAL A 59 -9.22 3.74 7.62
CA VAL A 59 -10.25 3.77 6.57
C VAL A 59 -10.89 2.38 6.49
N GLU A 60 -12.20 2.29 6.69
CA GLU A 60 -12.94 1.02 6.58
C GLU A 60 -13.04 0.55 5.13
N MET A 61 -12.54 -0.64 4.85
CA MET A 61 -12.56 -1.29 3.54
C MET A 61 -12.34 -2.80 3.71
N SER A 62 -12.60 -3.59 2.67
CA SER A 62 -12.28 -5.01 2.68
C SER A 62 -10.77 -5.24 2.82
N GLU A 63 -10.41 -6.39 3.38
CA GLU A 63 -9.01 -6.81 3.49
C GLU A 63 -8.37 -6.95 2.10
N THR A 64 -9.13 -7.36 1.09
CA THR A 64 -8.64 -7.46 -0.29
C THR A 64 -8.28 -6.09 -0.85
N MET A 65 -9.16 -5.10 -0.71
CA MET A 65 -8.88 -3.73 -1.14
C MET A 65 -7.64 -3.18 -0.43
N ARG A 66 -7.57 -3.31 0.91
CA ARG A 66 -6.41 -2.86 1.70
C ARG A 66 -5.10 -3.42 1.16
N LYS A 67 -5.03 -4.74 0.92
CA LYS A 67 -3.84 -5.41 0.37
C LYS A 67 -3.43 -4.86 -0.99
N ARG A 68 -4.39 -4.55 -1.85
CA ARG A 68 -4.13 -4.01 -3.19
C ARG A 68 -3.56 -2.61 -3.13
N LEU A 69 -4.10 -1.77 -2.25
CA LEU A 69 -3.61 -0.42 -1.98
C LEU A 69 -2.20 -0.43 -1.35
N GLU A 70 -1.93 -1.30 -0.38
CA GLU A 70 -0.60 -1.43 0.22
C GLU A 70 0.44 -1.93 -0.78
N ARG A 71 0.07 -2.88 -1.64
CA ARG A 71 0.92 -3.32 -2.75
C ARG A 71 1.19 -2.19 -3.74
N SER A 72 0.18 -1.36 -4.04
CA SER A 72 0.34 -0.16 -4.88
C SER A 72 1.36 0.80 -4.25
N ASN A 73 1.29 1.04 -2.95
CA ASN A 73 2.26 1.87 -2.21
C ASN A 73 3.67 1.28 -2.23
N TYR A 74 3.84 -0.03 -2.07
CA TYR A 74 5.16 -0.66 -2.16
C TYR A 74 5.76 -0.48 -3.56
N VAL A 75 4.98 -0.71 -4.62
CA VAL A 75 5.45 -0.52 -6.00
C VAL A 75 5.82 0.94 -6.25
N PHE A 76 4.99 1.89 -5.81
CA PHE A 76 5.30 3.31 -5.89
C PHE A 76 6.59 3.66 -5.15
N SER A 77 6.76 3.15 -3.93
CA SER A 77 7.96 3.39 -3.10
C SER A 77 9.23 2.81 -3.73
N GLY A 78 9.14 1.62 -4.35
CA GLY A 78 10.26 1.01 -5.07
C GLY A 78 10.66 1.79 -6.33
N LEU A 79 9.69 2.31 -7.08
CA LEU A 79 9.96 3.13 -8.27
C LEU A 79 10.52 4.50 -7.90
N LYS A 80 10.03 5.09 -6.80
CA LYS A 80 10.59 6.30 -6.21
C LYS A 80 12.04 6.06 -5.76
N THR A 81 12.31 4.95 -5.08
CA THR A 81 13.66 4.57 -4.64
C THR A 81 14.61 4.40 -5.84
N PHE A 82 14.16 3.76 -6.92
CA PHE A 82 14.93 3.69 -8.15
C PHE A 82 15.25 5.08 -8.71
N HIS A 83 14.28 6.00 -8.71
CA HIS A 83 14.48 7.37 -9.16
C HIS A 83 15.53 8.10 -8.32
N GLU A 84 15.43 8.02 -6.98
CA GLU A 84 16.39 8.63 -6.05
C GLU A 84 17.80 8.07 -6.25
N LEU A 85 17.94 6.74 -6.40
CA LEU A 85 19.22 6.10 -6.69
C LEU A 85 19.79 6.54 -8.05
N ASN A 86 18.95 6.64 -9.07
CA ASN A 86 19.35 7.06 -10.41
C ASN A 86 19.77 8.53 -10.47
N GLU A 87 19.10 9.40 -9.70
CA GLU A 87 19.50 10.81 -9.55
C GLU A 87 20.79 10.96 -8.74
N ALA A 88 20.99 10.12 -7.72
CA ALA A 88 22.19 10.12 -6.89
C ALA A 88 23.41 9.51 -7.58
N PHE A 89 23.23 8.53 -8.46
CA PHE A 89 24.33 7.75 -9.06
C PHE A 89 25.42 8.62 -9.75
N PRO A 90 25.09 9.65 -10.55
CA PRO A 90 26.10 10.53 -11.14
C PRO A 90 26.94 11.30 -10.10
N SER A 91 26.42 11.49 -8.88
CA SER A 91 27.14 12.21 -7.82
C SER A 91 28.29 11.42 -7.21
N LEU A 92 28.46 10.13 -7.57
CA LEU A 92 29.62 9.32 -7.18
C LEU A 92 30.95 9.90 -7.70
N LEU A 93 30.90 10.60 -8.83
CA LEU A 93 32.07 11.18 -9.48
C LEU A 93 32.16 12.69 -9.23
N ASP A 94 33.39 13.18 -9.11
CA ASP A 94 33.69 14.61 -9.07
C ASP A 94 33.76 15.23 -10.48
N GLU A 95 34.10 16.51 -10.53
CA GLU A 95 34.15 17.30 -11.76
C GLU A 95 35.21 16.78 -12.76
N ASN A 96 36.17 15.99 -12.28
CA ASN A 96 37.26 15.40 -13.08
C ASN A 96 37.01 13.93 -13.42
N GLY A 97 35.85 13.37 -13.03
CA GLY A 97 35.52 11.96 -13.22
C GLY A 97 36.15 11.01 -12.19
N ASN A 98 36.73 11.54 -11.11
CA ASN A 98 37.28 10.71 -10.03
C ASN A 98 36.19 10.36 -9.00
N ARG A 99 36.31 9.20 -8.37
CA ARG A 99 35.38 8.78 -7.30
C ARG A 99 35.55 9.68 -6.08
N LYS A 100 34.44 10.26 -5.58
CA LYS A 100 34.43 11.08 -4.36
C LYS A 100 34.69 10.24 -3.10
N THR A 101 35.03 10.91 -2.00
CA THR A 101 34.92 10.31 -0.66
C THR A 101 33.44 10.10 -0.30
N PHE A 102 33.16 9.13 0.57
CA PHE A 102 31.80 8.86 1.01
C PHE A 102 31.15 10.10 1.67
N GLU A 103 31.91 10.85 2.47
CA GLU A 103 31.42 12.06 3.12
C GLU A 103 30.99 13.15 2.13
N ARG A 104 31.82 13.42 1.09
CA ARG A 104 31.49 14.41 0.06
C ARG A 104 30.26 13.96 -0.75
N PHE A 105 30.24 12.69 -1.17
CA PHE A 105 29.10 12.09 -1.87
C PHE A 105 27.80 12.21 -1.06
N LEU A 106 27.82 11.80 0.21
CA LEU A 106 26.63 11.81 1.07
C LEU A 106 26.10 13.23 1.26
N ASN A 107 26.98 14.22 1.44
CA ASN A 107 26.59 15.61 1.56
C ASN A 107 25.93 16.15 0.28
N ASP A 108 26.39 15.73 -0.90
CA ASP A 108 25.79 16.14 -2.18
C ASP A 108 24.36 15.59 -2.34
N VAL A 109 24.14 14.33 -1.96
CA VAL A 109 22.86 13.64 -2.16
C VAL A 109 21.84 13.85 -1.04
N ARG A 110 22.21 14.43 0.10
CA ARG A 110 21.23 14.77 1.17
C ARG A 110 20.10 15.69 0.72
N LYS A 111 20.34 16.54 -0.28
CA LYS A 111 19.30 17.38 -0.89
C LYS A 111 18.24 16.56 -1.63
N ILE A 112 18.61 15.40 -2.16
CA ILE A 112 17.70 14.43 -2.76
C ILE A 112 16.77 13.91 -1.66
N ASP A 113 17.30 13.43 -0.54
CA ASP A 113 16.49 12.97 0.61
C ASP A 113 15.51 14.05 1.11
N GLU A 114 15.99 15.28 1.32
CA GLU A 114 15.14 16.38 1.78
C GLU A 114 13.98 16.66 0.79
N THR A 115 14.27 16.64 -0.51
CA THR A 115 13.28 16.89 -1.55
C THR A 115 12.22 15.78 -1.59
N TYR A 116 12.64 14.52 -1.67
CA TYR A 116 11.74 13.39 -1.87
C TYR A 116 11.08 12.91 -0.57
N ASN A 117 11.85 12.79 0.50
CA ASN A 117 11.43 12.11 1.74
C ASN A 117 11.00 13.08 2.85
N SER A 118 11.12 14.39 2.62
CA SER A 118 10.50 15.41 3.48
C SER A 118 9.48 16.27 2.72
N ASN A 119 9.90 16.96 1.65
CA ASN A 119 9.05 17.95 0.97
C ASN A 119 7.89 17.30 0.20
N TYR A 120 8.18 16.30 -0.64
CA TYR A 120 7.16 15.63 -1.46
C TYR A 120 6.36 14.60 -0.68
N LEU A 121 6.97 13.96 0.32
CA LEU A 121 6.34 12.92 1.13
C LEU A 121 4.99 13.35 1.72
N ARG A 122 4.84 14.62 2.16
CA ARG A 122 3.57 15.12 2.69
C ARG A 122 2.46 15.15 1.63
N ALA A 123 2.78 15.58 0.41
CA ALA A 123 1.82 15.63 -0.68
C ALA A 123 1.40 14.22 -1.11
N GLU A 124 2.38 13.30 -1.18
CA GLU A 124 2.17 11.89 -1.46
C GLU A 124 1.31 11.21 -0.41
N PHE A 125 1.63 11.39 0.87
CA PHE A 125 0.85 10.86 1.99
C PHE A 125 -0.61 11.32 1.93
N THR A 126 -0.83 12.62 1.69
CA THR A 126 -2.19 13.20 1.59
C THR A 126 -2.95 12.64 0.38
N PHE A 127 -2.25 12.43 -0.74
CA PHE A 127 -2.86 11.86 -1.93
C PHE A 127 -3.21 10.39 -1.75
N VAL A 128 -2.31 9.58 -1.17
CA VAL A 128 -2.57 8.17 -0.84
C VAL A 128 -3.78 8.05 0.08
N GLN A 129 -3.88 8.90 1.11
CA GLN A 129 -5.03 8.94 2.00
C GLN A 129 -6.33 9.18 1.22
N ALA A 130 -6.37 10.24 0.40
CA ALA A 130 -7.55 10.59 -0.38
C ALA A 130 -7.92 9.47 -1.37
N SER A 131 -6.95 8.89 -2.07
CA SER A 131 -7.17 7.75 -2.96
C SER A 131 -7.74 6.54 -2.22
N ALA A 132 -7.23 6.23 -1.03
CA ALA A 132 -7.72 5.09 -0.23
C ALA A 132 -9.14 5.31 0.30
N GLU A 133 -9.48 6.52 0.75
CA GLU A 133 -10.84 6.90 1.14
C GLU A 133 -11.82 6.77 -0.03
N MET A 134 -11.40 7.20 -1.22
CA MET A 134 -12.21 7.11 -2.43
C MET A 134 -12.34 5.65 -2.92
N ALA A 135 -11.30 4.83 -2.82
CA ALA A 135 -11.35 3.40 -3.12
C ALA A 135 -12.33 2.66 -2.20
N ALA A 136 -12.33 2.96 -0.90
CA ALA A 136 -13.27 2.41 0.07
C ALA A 136 -14.73 2.81 -0.23
N LYS A 137 -14.95 4.05 -0.69
CA LYS A 137 -16.27 4.49 -1.16
C LYS A 137 -16.72 3.71 -2.39
N TRP A 138 -15.84 3.57 -3.38
CA TRP A 138 -16.13 2.80 -4.58
C TRP A 138 -16.55 1.36 -4.26
N GLU A 139 -15.82 0.68 -3.37
CA GLU A 139 -16.16 -0.69 -2.95
C GLU A 139 -17.59 -0.77 -2.38
N ARG A 140 -17.98 0.17 -1.52
CA ARG A 140 -19.35 0.24 -0.99
C ARG A 140 -20.38 0.53 -2.08
N PHE A 141 -20.06 1.44 -3.00
CA PHE A 141 -20.95 1.77 -4.11
C PHE A 141 -21.24 0.54 -4.98
N MET A 142 -20.23 -0.30 -5.22
CA MET A 142 -20.39 -1.54 -5.98
C MET A 142 -21.24 -2.59 -5.24
N GLN A 143 -21.23 -2.59 -3.91
CA GLN A 143 -22.09 -3.49 -3.11
C GLN A 143 -23.58 -3.14 -3.23
N ASP A 144 -23.90 -1.84 -3.29
CA ASP A 144 -25.29 -1.38 -3.45
C ASP A 144 -25.82 -1.48 -4.89
N GLY A 145 -24.94 -1.74 -5.86
CA GLY A 145 -25.29 -1.86 -7.28
C GLY A 145 -25.97 -0.62 -7.85
N ASP A 146 -26.99 -0.81 -8.70
CA ASP A 146 -27.71 0.26 -9.39
C ASP A 146 -28.83 0.92 -8.54
N ARG A 147 -28.81 0.74 -7.22
CA ARG A 147 -29.84 1.32 -6.34
C ARG A 147 -29.76 2.86 -6.28
N TYR A 148 -28.58 3.43 -6.49
CA TYR A 148 -28.30 4.85 -6.36
C TYR A 148 -27.55 5.39 -7.56
N TYR A 149 -27.68 6.69 -7.82
CA TYR A 149 -26.70 7.40 -8.63
C TYR A 149 -25.54 7.85 -7.75
N LEU A 150 -24.39 8.10 -8.38
CA LEU A 150 -23.26 8.75 -7.76
C LEU A 150 -23.31 10.23 -8.10
N GLN A 151 -23.01 11.09 -7.12
CA GLN A 151 -22.92 12.53 -7.33
C GLN A 151 -21.56 13.06 -6.87
N TYR A 152 -20.92 13.83 -7.74
CA TYR A 152 -19.67 14.53 -7.45
C TYR A 152 -19.92 15.70 -6.51
N ARG A 153 -19.12 15.81 -5.46
CA ARG A 153 -19.21 16.84 -4.43
C ARG A 153 -17.84 17.47 -4.21
N THR A 154 -17.84 18.75 -3.90
CA THR A 154 -16.65 19.43 -3.38
C THR A 154 -16.85 19.74 -1.90
N ALA A 155 -15.77 20.03 -1.18
CA ALA A 155 -15.87 20.53 0.20
C ALA A 155 -16.63 21.88 0.31
N GLY A 156 -16.82 22.60 -0.81
CA GLY A 156 -17.51 23.88 -0.85
C GLY A 156 -16.78 25.04 -0.19
N ASP A 157 -15.52 24.84 0.23
CA ASP A 157 -14.69 25.87 0.86
C ASP A 157 -13.79 26.60 -0.15
N ALA A 158 -13.20 27.72 0.30
CA ALA A 158 -12.31 28.55 -0.52
C ALA A 158 -10.99 27.85 -0.95
N LYS A 159 -10.70 26.64 -0.43
CA LYS A 159 -9.51 25.85 -0.81
C LYS A 159 -9.81 24.86 -1.93
N VAL A 160 -11.09 24.68 -2.31
CA VAL A 160 -11.46 23.94 -3.52
C VAL A 160 -10.95 24.72 -4.74
N ARG A 161 -10.24 24.03 -5.63
CA ARG A 161 -9.79 24.64 -6.89
C ARG A 161 -11.01 25.06 -7.71
N PRO A 162 -11.05 26.29 -8.26
CA PRO A 162 -12.19 26.75 -9.05
C PRO A 162 -12.57 25.80 -10.18
N THR A 163 -11.58 25.24 -10.88
CA THR A 163 -11.81 24.27 -11.97
C THR A 163 -12.51 23.00 -11.48
N HIS A 164 -12.26 22.53 -10.26
CA HIS A 164 -12.94 21.34 -9.72
C HIS A 164 -14.39 21.66 -9.29
N ALA A 165 -14.71 22.92 -8.96
CA ALA A 165 -16.06 23.32 -8.62
C ALA A 165 -17.03 23.13 -9.79
N GLU A 166 -16.54 23.18 -11.03
CA GLU A 166 -17.31 22.90 -12.24
C GLU A 166 -17.86 21.47 -12.26
N MET A 167 -17.24 20.50 -11.58
CA MET A 167 -17.77 19.14 -11.50
C MET A 167 -18.82 18.97 -10.41
N ALA A 168 -19.04 19.97 -9.54
CA ALA A 168 -20.00 19.86 -8.44
C ALA A 168 -21.42 19.57 -8.95
N GLY A 169 -22.06 18.55 -8.37
CA GLY A 169 -23.43 18.16 -8.72
C GLY A 169 -23.57 17.26 -9.95
N ILE A 170 -22.48 16.94 -10.68
CA ILE A 170 -22.53 15.91 -11.72
C ILE A 170 -23.06 14.63 -11.09
N THR A 171 -24.19 14.14 -11.62
CA THR A 171 -24.92 12.98 -11.11
C THR A 171 -25.01 11.94 -12.20
N LEU A 172 -24.44 10.75 -12.00
CA LEU A 172 -24.40 9.71 -13.03
C LEU A 172 -24.61 8.33 -12.41
N PRO A 173 -25.10 7.34 -13.19
CA PRO A 173 -24.99 5.93 -12.83
C PRO A 173 -23.54 5.57 -12.50
N ALA A 174 -23.33 4.62 -11.59
CA ALA A 174 -21.99 4.18 -11.23
C ALA A 174 -21.24 3.50 -12.39
N SER A 175 -21.97 2.99 -13.39
CA SER A 175 -21.45 2.37 -14.61
C SER A 175 -20.99 3.37 -15.67
N ASP A 176 -21.25 4.67 -15.49
CA ASP A 176 -20.87 5.69 -16.47
C ASP A 176 -19.33 5.83 -16.56
N PRO A 177 -18.73 5.87 -17.76
CA PRO A 177 -17.29 5.93 -17.93
C PRO A 177 -16.65 7.23 -17.41
N PHE A 178 -17.44 8.27 -17.13
CA PHE A 178 -16.98 9.47 -16.41
C PHE A 178 -16.21 9.11 -15.14
N TRP A 179 -16.69 8.11 -14.39
CA TRP A 179 -16.04 7.70 -13.14
C TRP A 179 -14.72 6.97 -13.34
N ALA A 180 -14.37 6.50 -14.54
CA ALA A 180 -13.05 5.93 -14.77
C ALA A 180 -11.97 7.02 -14.85
N GLU A 181 -12.33 8.23 -15.32
CA GLU A 181 -11.39 9.33 -15.58
C GLU A 181 -11.45 10.47 -14.55
N PHE A 182 -12.64 10.79 -14.04
CA PHE A 182 -12.86 12.01 -13.25
C PHE A 182 -13.21 11.72 -11.79
N TYR A 183 -13.04 10.47 -11.33
CA TYR A 183 -13.21 10.14 -9.92
C TYR A 183 -12.07 10.75 -9.08
N PRO A 184 -12.37 11.39 -7.94
CA PRO A 184 -11.32 11.99 -7.12
C PRO A 184 -10.40 10.94 -6.47
N PRO A 185 -9.15 11.32 -6.09
CA PRO A 185 -8.60 12.68 -6.09
C PRO A 185 -8.10 13.18 -7.44
N ASN A 186 -8.66 14.31 -7.89
CA ASN A 186 -8.32 14.96 -9.17
C ASN A 186 -7.12 15.93 -9.07
N GLY A 187 -6.19 15.71 -8.15
CA GLY A 187 -5.05 16.58 -7.92
C GLY A 187 -4.41 16.44 -6.54
N TRP A 188 -3.18 16.93 -6.39
CA TRP A 188 -2.54 17.07 -5.07
C TRP A 188 -3.39 17.94 -4.13
N GLY A 189 -3.70 17.42 -2.94
CA GLY A 189 -4.55 18.13 -1.96
C GLY A 189 -6.01 18.29 -2.40
N CYS A 190 -6.51 17.44 -3.31
CA CYS A 190 -7.91 17.48 -3.74
C CYS A 190 -8.88 17.32 -2.55
N ARG A 191 -9.89 18.18 -2.49
CA ARG A 191 -10.94 18.20 -1.44
C ARG A 191 -12.31 17.78 -1.98
N CYS A 192 -12.30 17.02 -3.07
CA CYS A 192 -13.52 16.56 -3.74
C CYS A 192 -13.83 15.13 -3.36
N SER A 193 -15.09 14.75 -3.51
CA SER A 193 -15.58 13.43 -3.15
C SER A 193 -16.77 13.03 -4.00
N VAL A 194 -17.23 11.80 -3.81
CA VAL A 194 -18.42 11.25 -4.44
C VAL A 194 -19.31 10.63 -3.38
N VAL A 195 -20.62 10.79 -3.53
CA VAL A 195 -21.64 10.25 -2.62
C VAL A 195 -22.76 9.58 -3.41
N GLN A 196 -23.42 8.60 -2.81
CA GLN A 196 -24.64 8.05 -3.38
C GLN A 196 -25.84 8.98 -3.13
N VAL A 197 -26.70 9.10 -4.13
CA VAL A 197 -27.92 9.90 -4.08
C VAL A 197 -29.11 9.13 -4.62
N ARG A 198 -30.30 9.42 -4.10
CA ARG A 198 -31.55 8.79 -4.56
C ARG A 198 -31.89 9.28 -5.95
N LYS A 199 -32.10 8.34 -6.89
CA LYS A 199 -32.47 8.63 -8.29
C LYS A 199 -33.69 9.54 -8.42
N SER A 200 -34.68 9.39 -7.53
CA SER A 200 -35.90 10.22 -7.54
C SER A 200 -35.70 11.67 -7.13
N LYS A 201 -34.63 12.01 -6.41
CA LYS A 201 -34.36 13.36 -5.92
C LYS A 201 -33.29 14.08 -6.76
N TYR A 202 -32.41 13.32 -7.39
CA TYR A 202 -31.29 13.85 -8.16
C TYR A 202 -31.30 13.21 -9.55
N PRO A 203 -31.86 13.89 -10.57
CA PRO A 203 -31.83 13.38 -11.94
C PRO A 203 -30.39 13.30 -12.45
N PRO A 204 -30.11 12.40 -13.42
CA PRO A 204 -28.78 12.30 -13.98
C PRO A 204 -28.44 13.56 -14.79
N THR A 205 -27.17 13.96 -14.73
CA THR A 205 -26.57 14.92 -15.66
C THR A 205 -26.43 14.25 -17.02
N ASP A 206 -26.59 15.01 -18.10
CA ASP A 206 -26.29 14.52 -19.44
C ASP A 206 -24.82 14.05 -19.53
N HIS A 207 -24.59 12.93 -20.21
CA HIS A 207 -23.26 12.31 -20.28
C HIS A 207 -22.22 13.24 -20.94
N GLU A 208 -22.58 13.86 -22.06
CA GLU A 208 -21.66 14.74 -22.79
C GLU A 208 -21.37 16.02 -22.00
N GLU A 209 -22.38 16.57 -21.32
CA GLU A 209 -22.19 17.70 -20.39
C GLU A 209 -21.21 17.33 -19.26
N ALA A 210 -21.41 16.16 -18.63
CA ALA A 210 -20.53 15.71 -17.55
C ALA A 210 -19.09 15.51 -18.05
N MET A 211 -18.90 14.86 -19.20
CA MET A 211 -17.57 14.67 -19.80
C MET A 211 -16.90 15.99 -20.16
N ALA A 212 -17.63 16.99 -20.68
CA ALA A 212 -17.10 18.31 -20.97
C ALA A 212 -16.61 19.03 -19.71
N ARG A 213 -17.42 19.01 -18.64
CA ARG A 213 -17.07 19.60 -17.33
C ARG A 213 -15.87 18.89 -16.70
N GLY A 214 -15.81 17.56 -16.78
CA GLY A 214 -14.65 16.78 -16.31
C GLY A 214 -13.36 17.13 -17.06
N LYS A 215 -13.42 17.21 -18.39
CA LYS A 215 -12.27 17.58 -19.23
C LYS A 215 -11.75 18.98 -18.90
N SER A 216 -12.65 19.95 -18.75
CA SER A 216 -12.30 21.33 -18.38
C SER A 216 -11.68 21.39 -16.98
N ALA A 217 -12.28 20.71 -16.00
CA ALA A 217 -11.80 20.70 -14.62
C ALA A 217 -10.35 20.19 -14.47
N LEU A 218 -9.96 19.25 -15.33
CA LEU A 218 -8.62 18.64 -15.39
C LEU A 218 -7.74 19.14 -16.55
N GLU A 219 -8.05 20.29 -17.15
CA GLU A 219 -7.23 20.85 -18.25
C GLU A 219 -5.81 21.26 -17.79
N VAL A 220 -5.69 21.63 -16.51
CA VAL A 220 -4.40 21.98 -15.88
C VAL A 220 -3.54 20.76 -15.54
N ASP A 221 -4.13 19.56 -15.50
CA ASP A 221 -3.38 18.31 -15.40
C ASP A 221 -2.79 17.94 -16.76
N LYS A 222 -1.74 18.66 -17.16
CA LYS A 222 -1.07 18.48 -18.46
C LYS A 222 -0.45 17.08 -18.62
N LYS A 223 -0.14 16.41 -17.51
CA LYS A 223 0.39 15.04 -17.52
C LYS A 223 -0.76 14.03 -17.57
N GLY A 224 -1.93 14.32 -17.01
CA GLY A 224 -3.07 13.39 -16.99
C GLY A 224 -2.91 12.31 -15.93
N MET A 225 -2.06 12.54 -14.93
CA MET A 225 -1.80 11.59 -13.83
C MET A 225 -3.05 11.43 -12.95
N PHE A 226 -3.83 12.50 -12.76
CA PHE A 226 -4.99 12.48 -11.87
C PHE A 226 -6.26 11.94 -12.53
N ARG A 227 -6.12 11.33 -13.72
CA ARG A 227 -7.21 10.74 -14.50
C ARG A 227 -7.26 9.23 -14.31
N PHE A 228 -7.69 8.82 -13.12
CA PHE A 228 -7.76 7.41 -12.71
C PHE A 228 -8.82 7.23 -11.61
N ASN A 229 -9.26 6.00 -11.39
CA ASN A 229 -10.18 5.66 -10.29
C ASN A 229 -9.53 4.66 -9.33
N ALA A 230 -9.17 5.15 -8.14
CA ALA A 230 -8.49 4.37 -7.11
C ALA A 230 -9.24 3.10 -6.70
N GLY A 231 -10.58 3.11 -6.75
CA GLY A 231 -11.41 1.95 -6.43
C GLY A 231 -11.53 0.94 -7.55
N MET A 232 -11.69 1.40 -8.80
CA MET A 232 -11.72 0.53 -9.98
C MET A 232 -10.36 -0.14 -10.20
N GLU A 233 -9.28 0.64 -10.09
CA GLU A 233 -7.92 0.15 -10.31
C GLU A 233 -7.32 -0.55 -9.10
N GLN A 234 -7.93 -0.38 -7.92
CA GLN A 234 -7.45 -0.91 -6.63
C GLN A 234 -6.02 -0.44 -6.33
N LYS A 235 -5.75 0.85 -6.58
CA LYS A 235 -4.44 1.50 -6.44
C LYS A 235 -4.57 2.85 -5.75
N THR A 236 -3.60 3.20 -4.93
CA THR A 236 -3.50 4.52 -4.29
C THR A 236 -2.82 5.54 -5.20
N MET A 237 -1.92 5.05 -6.06
CA MET A 237 -1.18 5.83 -7.04
C MET A 237 -1.43 5.27 -8.45
N PRO A 238 -1.68 6.14 -9.44
CA PRO A 238 -1.80 5.72 -10.84
C PRO A 238 -0.47 5.16 -11.36
N ASP A 239 -0.55 4.28 -12.37
CA ASP A 239 0.67 3.67 -12.95
C ASP A 239 1.55 4.71 -13.67
N TYR A 240 0.94 5.75 -14.24
CA TYR A 240 1.66 6.96 -14.66
C TYR A 240 1.66 7.98 -13.53
N ASN A 241 2.82 8.27 -12.96
CA ASN A 241 3.03 9.16 -11.81
C ASN A 241 4.41 9.88 -11.90
N PRO A 242 4.86 10.67 -10.91
CA PRO A 242 6.11 11.44 -11.02
C PRO A 242 7.37 10.59 -11.24
N TYR A 243 7.33 9.32 -10.84
CA TYR A 243 8.47 8.40 -10.91
C TYR A 243 8.35 7.40 -12.07
N THR A 244 7.38 7.61 -12.97
CA THR A 244 7.17 6.76 -14.13
C THR A 244 6.91 7.59 -15.38
N ILE A 245 6.78 6.91 -16.52
CA ILE A 245 6.54 7.54 -17.83
C ILE A 245 5.11 7.29 -18.28
N LYS A 246 4.61 8.12 -19.22
CA LYS A 246 3.23 8.04 -19.73
C LYS A 246 2.86 6.63 -20.23
N ARG A 247 3.82 5.94 -20.86
CA ARG A 247 3.69 4.55 -21.34
C ARG A 247 3.39 3.54 -20.23
N CYS A 248 3.67 3.86 -18.97
CA CYS A 248 3.32 3.00 -17.86
C CYS A 248 1.80 2.87 -17.67
N LYS A 249 0.97 3.81 -18.16
CA LYS A 249 -0.50 3.71 -17.99
C LYS A 249 -1.09 2.43 -18.62
N ASP A 250 -0.52 1.96 -19.73
CA ASP A 250 -1.05 0.87 -20.54
C ASP A 250 -0.02 -0.22 -20.88
N CYS A 251 1.06 -0.32 -20.09
CA CYS A 251 2.11 -1.31 -20.33
C CYS A 251 1.68 -2.74 -19.98
N ASP A 252 2.37 -3.72 -20.56
CA ASP A 252 2.07 -5.15 -20.40
C ASP A 252 2.07 -5.61 -18.93
N MET A 253 2.95 -5.02 -18.10
CA MET A 253 3.03 -5.33 -16.67
C MET A 253 1.79 -4.89 -15.87
N ASN A 254 1.02 -3.92 -16.38
CA ASN A 254 -0.20 -3.44 -15.73
C ASN A 254 -1.45 -4.20 -16.17
N ASN A 255 -1.43 -4.77 -17.38
CA ASN A 255 -2.54 -5.56 -17.92
C ASN A 255 -2.58 -7.01 -17.39
N GLY A 256 -1.83 -7.33 -16.34
CA GLY A 256 -1.71 -8.71 -15.81
C GLY A 256 -0.96 -9.67 -16.73
N ASN A 257 -0.47 -9.19 -17.89
CA ASN A 257 0.28 -9.94 -18.88
C ASN A 257 1.78 -9.92 -18.58
N MET A 258 2.18 -10.31 -17.36
CA MET A 258 3.53 -10.79 -17.13
C MET A 258 3.69 -12.15 -17.81
N LYS A 259 3.66 -12.17 -19.15
CA LYS A 259 4.15 -13.32 -19.91
C LYS A 259 5.58 -13.58 -19.47
N LEU A 260 5.98 -14.84 -19.48
CA LEU A 260 7.31 -15.34 -19.09
C LEU A 260 8.51 -14.67 -19.83
N VAL A 261 8.25 -13.76 -20.77
CA VAL A 261 9.23 -13.09 -21.64
C VAL A 261 9.00 -11.56 -21.65
N PHE A 262 8.71 -10.91 -20.52
CA PHE A 262 8.83 -9.45 -20.46
C PHE A 262 10.31 -9.05 -20.47
N VAL A 263 10.76 -8.44 -21.57
CA VAL A 263 12.10 -7.86 -21.72
C VAL A 263 11.99 -6.36 -21.37
N PRO A 264 12.71 -5.86 -20.36
CA PRO A 264 12.70 -4.44 -20.04
C PRO A 264 13.14 -3.58 -21.23
N GLU A 265 12.35 -2.57 -21.58
CA GLU A 265 12.68 -1.59 -22.63
C GLU A 265 13.77 -0.60 -22.20
N ASN A 266 13.90 -0.38 -20.88
CA ASN A 266 14.84 0.54 -20.25
C ASN A 266 15.03 0.18 -18.77
N GLU A 267 15.91 0.91 -18.08
CA GLU A 267 16.21 0.75 -16.66
C GLU A 267 14.98 0.89 -15.76
N LEU A 268 14.07 1.83 -16.06
CA LEU A 268 12.81 1.97 -15.32
C LEU A 268 11.93 0.71 -15.46
N CYS A 269 11.83 0.13 -16.65
CA CYS A 269 11.11 -1.14 -16.86
C CYS A 269 11.77 -2.29 -16.09
N ALA A 270 13.10 -2.32 -16.02
CA ALA A 270 13.85 -3.35 -15.30
C ALA A 270 13.62 -3.21 -13.78
N ALA A 271 13.69 -1.98 -13.26
CA ALA A 271 13.39 -1.65 -11.87
C ALA A 271 11.93 -2.01 -11.53
N CYS A 272 10.97 -1.62 -12.37
CA CYS A 272 9.56 -1.95 -12.19
C CYS A 272 9.31 -3.47 -12.14
N LYS A 273 9.94 -4.22 -13.06
CA LYS A 273 9.87 -5.69 -13.06
C LYS A 273 10.44 -6.27 -11.76
N LEU A 274 11.60 -5.78 -11.31
CA LEU A 274 12.24 -6.25 -10.09
C LEU A 274 11.41 -5.93 -8.85
N VAL A 275 11.00 -4.67 -8.65
CA VAL A 275 10.15 -4.24 -7.53
C VAL A 275 8.85 -5.03 -7.48
N ARG A 276 8.17 -5.21 -8.62
CA ARG A 276 6.94 -6.02 -8.68
C ARG A 276 7.22 -7.50 -8.40
N THR A 277 8.39 -8.00 -8.78
CA THR A 277 8.83 -9.35 -8.44
C THR A 277 9.05 -9.47 -6.94
N LEU A 278 9.82 -8.58 -6.32
CA LEU A 278 10.09 -8.56 -4.87
C LEU A 278 8.79 -8.48 -4.06
N ALA A 279 7.87 -7.58 -4.44
CA ALA A 279 6.54 -7.48 -3.85
C ALA A 279 5.73 -8.81 -3.87
N ASN A 280 6.01 -9.70 -4.83
CA ASN A 280 5.38 -11.02 -4.94
C ASN A 280 6.27 -12.16 -4.41
N ALA A 281 7.59 -12.00 -4.48
CA ALA A 281 8.57 -13.05 -4.27
C ALA A 281 8.65 -13.40 -2.80
N ASP A 282 8.62 -12.42 -1.89
CA ASP A 282 8.61 -12.70 -0.45
C ASP A 282 7.41 -13.56 -0.08
N ALA A 283 6.20 -13.15 -0.49
CA ALA A 283 4.99 -13.93 -0.22
C ALA A 283 5.05 -15.33 -0.87
N LYS A 284 5.51 -15.43 -2.12
CA LYS A 284 5.55 -16.69 -2.87
C LYS A 284 6.63 -17.64 -2.35
N GLN A 285 7.81 -17.13 -2.04
CA GLN A 285 8.97 -17.87 -1.56
C GLN A 285 8.75 -18.31 -0.12
N ILE A 286 8.28 -17.42 0.75
CA ILE A 286 7.93 -17.76 2.12
C ILE A 286 6.80 -18.78 2.12
N LYS A 287 5.75 -18.62 1.29
CA LYS A 287 4.70 -19.64 1.16
C LYS A 287 5.23 -20.99 0.67
N LYS A 288 6.21 -20.99 -0.24
CA LYS A 288 6.86 -22.21 -0.72
C LYS A 288 7.70 -22.87 0.40
N GLN A 289 8.48 -22.09 1.14
CA GLN A 289 9.31 -22.56 2.25
C GLN A 289 8.49 -23.00 3.46
N ALA A 290 7.35 -22.34 3.73
CA ALA A 290 6.40 -22.67 4.77
C ALA A 290 5.44 -23.80 4.39
N LYS A 291 5.47 -24.29 3.14
CA LYS A 291 4.63 -25.40 2.69
C LYS A 291 4.71 -26.66 3.58
N PRO A 292 5.90 -27.06 4.11
CA PRO A 292 5.99 -28.18 5.05
C PRO A 292 5.25 -27.98 6.38
N LEU A 293 4.85 -26.75 6.71
CA LEU A 293 4.03 -26.48 7.90
C LEU A 293 2.55 -26.80 7.66
N GLN A 294 2.10 -26.94 6.42
CA GLN A 294 0.73 -27.32 6.13
C GLN A 294 0.41 -28.67 6.77
N GLU A 295 -0.77 -28.79 7.38
CA GLU A 295 -1.26 -29.98 8.09
C GLU A 295 -0.45 -30.31 9.37
N THR A 296 0.38 -29.38 9.84
CA THR A 296 1.04 -29.48 11.14
C THR A 296 0.25 -28.73 12.23
N VAL A 297 0.59 -29.02 13.48
CA VAL A 297 0.04 -28.35 14.67
C VAL A 297 1.12 -27.59 15.42
N ILE A 298 0.75 -26.44 15.98
CA ILE A 298 1.58 -25.64 16.88
C ILE A 298 0.88 -25.48 18.23
N THR A 299 1.66 -25.23 19.28
CA THR A 299 1.17 -25.10 20.65
C THR A 299 1.65 -23.80 21.27
N ASN A 300 0.92 -23.33 22.27
CA ASN A 300 1.22 -22.13 23.04
C ASN A 300 1.18 -22.45 24.54
N ASN A 301 1.99 -21.75 25.34
CA ASN A 301 2.12 -22.05 26.77
C ASN A 301 0.90 -21.61 27.61
N GLU A 302 0.10 -20.66 27.13
CA GLU A 302 -1.05 -20.08 27.82
C GLU A 302 -2.41 -20.54 27.26
N PHE A 303 -2.38 -21.36 26.20
CA PHE A 303 -3.55 -21.83 25.46
C PHE A 303 -3.52 -23.37 25.32
N PRO A 304 -4.53 -24.08 25.86
CA PRO A 304 -4.46 -25.53 26.03
C PRO A 304 -4.73 -26.33 24.76
N PHE A 305 -5.20 -25.70 23.69
CA PHE A 305 -5.60 -26.40 22.46
C PHE A 305 -4.51 -26.35 21.39
N PRO A 306 -4.24 -27.46 20.69
CA PRO A 306 -3.36 -27.45 19.54
C PRO A 306 -3.98 -26.62 18.40
N VAL A 307 -3.13 -25.88 17.68
CA VAL A 307 -3.57 -25.00 16.60
C VAL A 307 -3.06 -25.52 15.26
N ASN A 308 -3.98 -25.76 14.34
CA ASN A 308 -3.71 -26.26 13.01
C ASN A 308 -3.16 -25.18 12.07
N ILE A 309 -2.23 -25.57 11.21
CA ILE A 309 -1.77 -24.77 10.08
C ILE A 309 -2.34 -25.36 8.80
N SER A 310 -3.29 -24.66 8.18
CA SER A 310 -3.93 -25.08 6.93
C SER A 310 -3.27 -24.43 5.71
N LYS A 311 -3.61 -24.91 4.50
CA LYS A 311 -3.28 -24.19 3.25
C LYS A 311 -3.79 -22.75 3.27
N ARG A 312 -4.98 -22.53 3.86
CA ARG A 312 -5.58 -21.21 4.04
C ARG A 312 -4.78 -20.38 5.03
N THR A 313 -4.24 -20.96 6.10
CA THR A 313 -3.31 -20.28 7.02
C THR A 313 -2.12 -19.69 6.28
N LEU A 314 -1.42 -20.49 5.46
CA LEU A 314 -0.27 -19.99 4.70
C LEU A 314 -0.68 -18.86 3.75
N GLN A 315 -1.84 -18.97 3.11
CA GLN A 315 -2.37 -17.94 2.22
C GLN A 315 -2.77 -16.66 2.96
N GLU A 316 -3.50 -16.78 4.06
CA GLU A 316 -3.94 -15.65 4.85
C GLU A 316 -2.74 -14.97 5.50
N TRP A 317 -1.87 -15.71 6.17
CA TRP A 317 -0.66 -15.17 6.78
C TRP A 317 0.19 -14.38 5.78
N THR A 318 0.52 -14.94 4.61
CA THR A 318 1.34 -14.22 3.62
C THR A 318 0.61 -13.06 2.97
N ASN A 319 -0.72 -13.11 2.90
CA ASN A 319 -1.49 -12.08 2.19
C ASN A 319 -2.00 -10.98 3.12
N GLN A 320 -2.21 -11.22 4.42
CA GLN A 320 -2.79 -10.23 5.35
C GLN A 320 -1.90 -9.00 5.50
N PRO A 321 -2.44 -7.78 5.43
CA PRO A 321 -1.66 -6.55 5.48
C PRO A 321 -1.08 -6.35 6.88
N TYR A 322 0.16 -5.89 6.96
CA TYR A 322 0.81 -5.53 8.22
C TYR A 322 1.94 -4.55 7.96
N LYS A 323 2.12 -3.58 8.85
CA LYS A 323 3.15 -2.52 8.78
C LYS A 323 4.56 -3.02 8.42
N PHE A 324 4.93 -4.19 8.94
CA PHE A 324 6.20 -4.88 8.69
C PHE A 324 5.95 -6.17 7.90
N TYR A 325 5.52 -5.99 6.66
CA TYR A 325 4.99 -7.07 5.82
C TYR A 325 5.98 -8.22 5.65
N HIS A 326 7.26 -7.90 5.41
CA HIS A 326 8.32 -8.87 5.23
C HIS A 326 8.60 -9.65 6.53
N GLU A 327 8.81 -8.97 7.66
CA GLU A 327 9.05 -9.59 8.98
C GLU A 327 7.92 -10.52 9.37
N LYS A 328 6.66 -10.07 9.23
CA LYS A 328 5.51 -10.92 9.52
C LYS A 328 5.57 -12.16 8.64
N ASN A 329 5.84 -12.04 7.34
CA ASN A 329 5.93 -13.23 6.49
C ASN A 329 7.07 -14.14 6.94
N LEU A 330 8.26 -13.60 7.27
CA LEU A 330 9.39 -14.39 7.76
C LEU A 330 9.07 -15.16 9.05
N MET A 331 8.26 -14.59 9.95
CA MET A 331 7.78 -15.28 11.16
C MET A 331 7.08 -16.60 10.86
N LEU A 332 6.49 -16.74 9.67
CA LEU A 332 5.85 -18.00 9.28
C LEU A 332 6.86 -19.15 9.26
N LEU A 333 8.13 -18.88 8.95
CA LEU A 333 9.20 -19.88 8.89
C LEU A 333 9.64 -20.35 10.28
N ASP A 334 9.36 -19.57 11.33
CA ASP A 334 9.66 -19.88 12.73
C ASP A 334 8.39 -19.88 13.60
N ILE A 335 7.23 -20.16 12.98
CA ILE A 335 5.92 -19.91 13.60
C ILE A 335 5.71 -20.70 14.89
N LYS A 336 6.34 -21.87 15.02
CA LYS A 336 6.28 -22.69 16.24
C LYS A 336 6.86 -21.94 17.44
N ASN A 337 8.02 -21.31 17.30
CA ASN A 337 8.66 -20.58 18.39
C ASN A 337 7.99 -19.23 18.64
N VAL A 338 7.57 -18.54 17.57
CA VAL A 338 6.80 -17.29 17.65
C VAL A 338 5.50 -17.53 18.43
N PHE A 339 4.74 -18.54 18.05
CA PHE A 339 3.45 -18.84 18.69
C PHE A 339 3.63 -19.36 20.11
N ALA A 340 4.65 -20.17 20.40
CA ALA A 340 4.91 -20.68 21.76
C ALA A 340 5.14 -19.56 22.79
N LYS A 341 5.75 -18.44 22.36
CA LYS A 341 6.06 -17.27 23.20
C LYS A 341 4.97 -16.20 23.20
N ALA A 342 3.97 -16.31 22.33
CA ALA A 342 2.92 -15.31 22.21
C ALA A 342 2.06 -15.28 23.49
N LYS A 343 1.74 -14.09 23.98
CA LYS A 343 0.94 -13.92 25.19
C LYS A 343 -0.54 -14.01 24.85
N TYR A 344 -1.29 -14.90 25.50
CA TYR A 344 -2.71 -15.04 25.22
C TYR A 344 -3.51 -13.91 25.89
N LEU A 345 -4.34 -13.20 25.12
CA LEU A 345 -5.10 -12.06 25.62
C LEU A 345 -6.58 -12.37 25.89
N GLY A 346 -7.15 -13.35 25.20
CA GLY A 346 -8.56 -13.69 25.29
C GLY A 346 -9.20 -13.90 23.92
N THR A 347 -10.51 -13.66 23.82
CA THR A 347 -11.29 -13.93 22.61
C THR A 347 -11.97 -12.69 22.04
N ALA A 348 -12.29 -12.73 20.76
CA ALA A 348 -13.09 -11.73 20.05
C ALA A 348 -14.20 -12.45 19.27
N ASP A 349 -15.42 -11.90 19.30
CA ASP A 349 -16.57 -12.54 18.67
C ASP A 349 -16.49 -12.50 17.14
N ASN A 350 -17.26 -13.37 16.49
CA ASN A 350 -17.44 -13.40 15.04
C ASN A 350 -18.30 -12.21 14.53
N HIS A 351 -17.77 -10.99 14.62
CA HIS A 351 -18.46 -9.78 14.16
C HIS A 351 -18.67 -9.73 12.63
N LYS A 352 -17.93 -10.55 11.87
CA LYS A 352 -18.00 -10.59 10.40
C LYS A 352 -18.98 -11.65 9.86
N GLY A 353 -19.69 -12.38 10.73
CA GLY A 353 -20.66 -13.40 10.30
C GLY A 353 -20.04 -14.54 9.48
N ILE A 354 -18.79 -14.89 9.77
CA ILE A 354 -18.08 -15.95 9.06
C ILE A 354 -18.78 -17.28 9.39
N PRO A 355 -19.25 -18.05 8.40
CA PRO A 355 -19.93 -19.32 8.65
C PRO A 355 -19.09 -20.26 9.53
N HIS A 356 -19.74 -20.92 10.49
CA HIS A 356 -19.15 -21.90 11.42
C HIS A 356 -18.07 -21.37 12.38
N LEU A 357 -17.68 -20.09 12.28
CA LEU A 357 -16.73 -19.49 13.21
C LEU A 357 -17.45 -19.14 14.51
N ILE A 358 -17.03 -19.76 15.62
CA ILE A 358 -17.50 -19.43 16.96
C ILE A 358 -16.88 -18.10 17.39
N GLN A 359 -15.54 -18.06 17.47
CA GLN A 359 -14.79 -16.92 17.97
C GLN A 359 -13.35 -16.91 17.44
N SER A 360 -12.64 -15.82 17.72
CA SER A 360 -11.22 -15.67 17.43
C SER A 360 -10.42 -15.53 18.73
N HIS A 361 -9.44 -16.38 18.93
CA HIS A 361 -8.46 -16.31 20.01
C HIS A 361 -7.32 -15.37 19.63
N ILE A 362 -6.98 -14.44 20.52
CA ILE A 362 -6.05 -13.36 20.25
C ILE A 362 -4.80 -13.51 21.11
N PHE A 363 -3.62 -13.43 20.47
CA PHE A 363 -2.32 -13.52 21.13
C PHE A 363 -1.46 -12.30 20.79
N GLU A 364 -0.77 -11.73 21.77
CA GLU A 364 0.14 -10.59 21.60
C GLU A 364 1.57 -11.06 21.36
N ILE A 365 2.22 -10.44 20.38
CA ILE A 365 3.67 -10.53 20.16
C ILE A 365 4.24 -9.12 19.93
N GLU A 366 5.55 -9.04 19.79
CA GLU A 366 6.25 -7.80 19.43
C GLU A 366 6.99 -7.98 18.10
N VAL A 367 6.87 -6.99 17.21
CA VAL A 367 7.59 -6.92 15.93
C VAL A 367 8.27 -5.57 15.83
N ARG A 368 9.61 -5.57 15.77
CA ARG A 368 10.44 -4.34 15.74
C ARG A 368 10.06 -3.32 16.84
N GLY A 369 9.74 -3.78 18.06
CA GLY A 369 9.34 -2.89 19.16
C GLY A 369 7.87 -2.50 19.20
N GLU A 370 7.05 -2.94 18.23
CA GLU A 370 5.62 -2.62 18.17
C GLU A 370 4.75 -3.86 18.43
N LYS A 371 3.66 -3.68 19.17
CA LYS A 371 2.72 -4.76 19.48
C LYS A 371 1.97 -5.23 18.23
N ALA A 372 1.85 -6.54 18.08
CA ALA A 372 1.06 -7.19 17.04
C ALA A 372 0.21 -8.32 17.61
N LEU A 373 -0.87 -8.65 16.91
CA LEU A 373 -1.84 -9.64 17.37
C LEU A 373 -1.93 -10.82 16.40
N ILE A 374 -1.59 -12.02 16.87
CA ILE A 374 -1.86 -13.27 16.18
C ILE A 374 -3.33 -13.66 16.43
N ILE A 375 -3.99 -14.08 15.36
CA ILE A 375 -5.40 -14.49 15.36
C ILE A 375 -5.49 -15.98 15.08
N VAL A 376 -6.13 -16.72 15.98
CA VAL A 376 -6.50 -18.14 15.82
C VAL A 376 -8.02 -18.22 15.79
N ARG A 377 -8.58 -18.97 14.84
CA ARG A 377 -10.04 -19.12 14.66
C ARG A 377 -10.52 -20.43 15.26
N GLU A 378 -11.60 -20.38 16.03
CA GLU A 378 -12.30 -21.55 16.57
C GLU A 378 -13.58 -21.80 15.78
N TYR A 379 -13.74 -23.02 15.25
CA TYR A 379 -14.93 -23.43 14.52
C TYR A 379 -15.85 -24.35 15.34
N ASP A 380 -17.12 -24.46 14.94
CA ASP A 380 -18.15 -25.25 15.63
C ASP A 380 -17.87 -26.77 15.74
N TRP A 381 -16.97 -27.29 14.91
CA TRP A 381 -16.41 -28.65 15.04
C TRP A 381 -15.16 -28.71 15.94
N HIS A 382 -14.94 -27.70 16.79
CA HIS A 382 -13.87 -27.61 17.79
C HIS A 382 -12.44 -27.68 17.21
N GLU A 383 -12.27 -27.09 16.03
CA GLU A 383 -10.95 -26.91 15.40
C GLU A 383 -10.42 -25.50 15.62
N TYR A 384 -9.14 -25.41 15.98
CA TYR A 384 -8.42 -24.15 16.15
C TYR A 384 -7.44 -23.99 15.00
N THR A 385 -7.64 -23.01 14.13
CA THR A 385 -6.78 -22.79 12.96
C THR A 385 -6.06 -21.46 13.08
N LEU A 386 -4.73 -21.46 12.92
CA LEU A 386 -3.97 -20.22 12.80
C LEU A 386 -4.47 -19.45 11.59
N HIS A 387 -4.84 -18.19 11.76
CA HIS A 387 -5.42 -17.39 10.69
C HIS A 387 -4.43 -16.38 10.13
N SER A 388 -4.00 -15.43 10.95
CA SER A 388 -3.19 -14.30 10.49
C SER A 388 -2.54 -13.53 11.66
N LEU A 389 -1.84 -12.46 11.32
CA LEU A 389 -1.31 -11.46 12.22
C LEU A 389 -1.87 -10.09 11.83
N SER A 390 -2.24 -9.27 12.82
CA SER A 390 -2.85 -7.95 12.64
C SER A 390 -2.17 -6.88 13.51
N GLU A 391 -2.37 -5.61 13.16
CA GLU A 391 -1.98 -4.48 14.00
C GLU A 391 -2.87 -4.42 15.24
N GLY A 392 -2.30 -4.12 16.40
CA GLY A 392 -3.02 -4.20 17.67
C GLY A 392 -4.25 -3.26 17.82
N GLY A 393 -4.29 -2.15 17.09
CA GLY A 393 -5.20 -1.00 17.24
C GLY A 393 -6.64 -1.26 17.78
N GLU A 394 -7.65 -1.21 16.90
CA GLU A 394 -9.07 -1.34 17.28
C GLU A 394 -9.39 -2.74 17.85
N LEU A 395 -8.63 -3.76 17.45
CA LEU A 395 -8.88 -5.14 17.87
C LEU A 395 -8.82 -5.29 19.40
N TYR A 396 -7.94 -4.56 20.10
CA TYR A 396 -7.87 -4.56 21.57
C TYR A 396 -9.21 -4.24 22.24
N LYS A 397 -10.04 -3.39 21.62
CA LYS A 397 -11.33 -2.97 22.18
C LYS A 397 -12.37 -4.09 22.15
N HIS A 398 -12.17 -5.06 21.27
CA HIS A 398 -13.09 -6.19 21.08
C HIS A 398 -12.63 -7.45 21.83
N ILE A 399 -11.50 -7.40 22.53
CA ILE A 399 -10.98 -8.55 23.29
C ILE A 399 -11.75 -8.68 24.60
N LYS A 400 -12.46 -9.79 24.75
CA LYS A 400 -12.96 -10.30 26.03
C LYS A 400 -11.80 -10.97 26.74
N LYS A 401 -11.32 -10.34 27.83
CA LYS A 401 -10.20 -10.85 28.62
C LYS A 401 -10.55 -12.21 29.22
N LYS A 402 -9.53 -13.05 29.35
CA LYS A 402 -9.59 -14.31 30.09
C LYS A 402 -10.07 -14.03 31.52
N GLU A 403 -11.19 -14.64 31.93
CA GLU A 403 -11.58 -14.75 33.34
C GLU A 403 -10.62 -15.68 34.09
#